data_AF-A0A6C0M2D9-F1
#
_entry.id   AF-A0A6C0M2D9-F1
#
_cell.length_a   1.000
_cell.length_b   1.000
_cell.length_c   1.000
_cell.angle_alpha   90.00
_cell.angle_beta   90.00
_cell.angle_gamma   90.00
#
_symmetry.space_group_name_H-M   'P 1'
#
loop_
_entity.id
_entity.type
_entity.pdbx_description
1 polymer ?
#
loop_
_entity_poly.entity_id
_entity_poly.type
_entity_poly.pdbx_seq_one_letter_code
_entity_poly.pdbx_strand_id
1 'polypeptide(L)'
;MSATEEIDLIRNTANMIKAFINTDEVQHMKRRKGFEHYKNHLINIFPSFYEDFETLFNMIIEEKDTKFLDHMLDGLEDIENGKSRETVEKDLGEQLASKYLYPKINK
;
A
#
# COMPACT_ATOMS: atom_id res chain seq x y z
N MET A 1 -7.61 -11.72 16.32
CA MET A 1 -6.85 -11.63 15.06
C MET A 1 -5.39 -11.60 15.43
N SER A 2 -4.56 -12.49 14.89
CA SER A 2 -3.10 -12.39 15.03
C SER A 2 -2.57 -11.24 14.16
N ALA A 3 -1.34 -10.77 14.39
CA ALA A 3 -0.79 -9.70 13.56
C ALA A 3 -0.54 -10.19 12.12
N THR A 4 -0.18 -11.47 11.93
CA THR A 4 -0.15 -12.12 10.61
C THR A 4 -1.50 -12.04 9.89
N GLU A 5 -2.61 -12.36 10.57
CA GLU A 5 -3.95 -12.27 9.97
C GLU A 5 -4.31 -10.83 9.57
N GLU A 6 -3.86 -9.84 10.35
CA GLU A 6 -4.05 -8.42 10.05
C GLU A 6 -3.22 -7.97 8.85
N ILE A 7 -1.94 -8.37 8.79
CA ILE A 7 -1.04 -8.08 7.66
C ILE A 7 -1.61 -8.65 6.37
N ASP A 8 -2.07 -9.90 6.40
CA ASP A 8 -2.68 -10.55 5.24
C ASP A 8 -3.99 -9.87 4.83
N LEU A 9 -4.82 -9.46 5.79
CA LEU A 9 -6.04 -8.71 5.48
C LEU A 9 -5.73 -7.38 4.78
N ILE A 10 -4.74 -6.63 5.27
CA ILE A 10 -4.29 -5.36 4.66
C ILE A 10 -3.79 -5.61 3.25
N ARG A 11 -2.88 -6.58 3.08
CA ARG A 11 -2.25 -6.92 1.79
C ARG A 11 -3.29 -7.36 0.76
N ASN A 12 -4.18 -8.27 1.15
CA ASN A 12 -5.22 -8.80 0.28
C ASN A 12 -6.22 -7.72 -0.13
N THR A 13 -6.67 -6.88 0.82
CA THR A 13 -7.61 -5.80 0.53
C THR A 13 -6.98 -4.73 -0.36
N ALA A 14 -5.73 -4.34 -0.10
CA ALA A 14 -4.99 -3.41 -0.96
C ALA A 14 -4.86 -3.94 -2.40
N ASN A 15 -4.57 -5.24 -2.56
CA ASN A 15 -4.49 -5.88 -3.88
C ASN A 15 -5.85 -5.96 -4.58
N MET A 16 -6.93 -6.23 -3.84
CA MET A 16 -8.29 -6.17 -4.38
C MET A 16 -8.65 -4.76 -4.86
N ILE A 17 -8.32 -3.72 -4.09
CA ILE A 17 -8.52 -2.32 -4.51
C ILE A 17 -7.71 -2.05 -5.78
N LYS A 18 -6.41 -2.41 -5.81
CA LYS A 18 -5.54 -2.25 -6.99
C LYS A 18 -6.13 -2.94 -8.23
N ALA A 19 -6.65 -4.16 -8.10
CA ALA A 19 -7.29 -4.86 -9.21
C ALA A 19 -8.57 -4.17 -9.65
N PHE A 20 -9.40 -3.74 -8.69
CA PHE A 20 -10.68 -3.10 -8.95
C PHE A 20 -10.53 -1.74 -9.66
N ILE A 21 -9.60 -0.90 -9.22
CA ILE A 21 -9.36 0.42 -9.84
C ILE A 21 -8.85 0.31 -11.27
N ASN A 22 -8.25 -0.82 -11.65
CA ASN A 22 -7.76 -1.08 -13.01
C ASN A 22 -8.83 -1.61 -13.97
N THR A 23 -10.07 -1.80 -13.51
CA THR A 23 -11.18 -2.18 -14.39
C THR A 23 -11.58 -1.03 -15.31
N ASP A 24 -12.01 -1.36 -16.53
CA ASP A 24 -12.43 -0.37 -17.53
C ASP A 24 -13.54 0.55 -16.99
N GLU A 25 -14.52 -0.02 -16.29
CA GLU A 25 -15.65 0.70 -15.70
C GLU A 25 -15.18 1.80 -14.74
N VAL A 26 -14.29 1.45 -13.80
CA VAL A 26 -13.79 2.38 -12.78
C VAL A 26 -12.89 3.44 -13.42
N GLN A 27 -12.06 3.05 -14.38
CA GLN A 27 -11.24 3.99 -15.14
C GLN A 27 -12.08 4.96 -15.98
N HIS A 28 -13.17 4.48 -16.58
CA HIS A 28 -14.14 5.34 -17.26
C HIS A 28 -14.83 6.31 -16.30
N MET A 29 -15.17 5.86 -15.09
CA MET A 29 -15.73 6.71 -14.04
C MET A 29 -14.76 7.83 -13.66
N LYS A 30 -13.49 7.50 -13.38
CA LYS A 30 -12.43 8.46 -13.05
C LYS A 30 -12.30 9.55 -14.12
N ARG A 31 -12.30 9.16 -15.40
CA ARG A 31 -12.18 10.08 -16.55
C ARG A 31 -13.42 10.95 -16.79
N ARG A 32 -14.64 10.41 -16.60
CA ARG A 32 -15.88 11.09 -16.99
C ARG A 32 -16.49 11.94 -15.88
N LYS A 33 -16.42 11.47 -14.64
CA LYS A 33 -17.10 12.07 -13.49
C LYS A 33 -16.15 12.81 -12.54
N GLY A 34 -14.84 12.71 -12.78
CA GLY A 34 -13.81 13.35 -11.99
C GLY A 34 -13.40 12.54 -10.75
N PHE A 35 -12.31 12.98 -10.13
CA PHE A 35 -11.64 12.25 -9.05
C PHE A 35 -12.50 12.10 -7.79
N GLU A 36 -13.25 13.14 -7.39
CA GLU A 36 -14.07 13.04 -6.16
C GLU A 36 -15.22 12.05 -6.29
N HIS A 37 -15.87 11.97 -7.45
CA HIS A 37 -16.91 10.96 -7.65
C HIS A 37 -16.33 9.55 -7.64
N TYR A 38 -15.16 9.38 -8.26
CA TYR A 38 -14.38 8.14 -8.23
C TYR A 38 -13.99 7.74 -6.80
N LYS A 39 -13.44 8.67 -6.00
CA LYS A 39 -13.06 8.43 -4.61
C LYS A 39 -14.26 8.03 -3.77
N ASN A 40 -15.35 8.79 -3.81
CA ASN A 40 -16.57 8.48 -3.06
C ASN A 40 -17.18 7.12 -3.46
N HIS A 41 -17.11 6.77 -4.75
CA HIS A 41 -17.54 5.44 -5.19
C HIS A 41 -16.70 4.32 -4.56
N LEU A 42 -15.38 4.48 -4.52
CA LEU A 42 -14.49 3.49 -3.90
C LEU A 42 -14.64 3.42 -2.37
N ILE A 43 -14.89 4.54 -1.69
CA ILE A 43 -15.18 4.55 -0.25
C ILE A 43 -16.44 3.72 0.04
N ASN A 44 -17.47 3.80 -0.81
CA ASN A 44 -18.68 3.00 -0.62
C ASN A 44 -18.47 1.50 -0.86
N ILE A 45 -17.46 1.11 -1.63
CA ILE A 45 -17.14 -0.31 -1.90
C ILE A 45 -16.22 -0.88 -0.81
N PHE A 46 -15.27 -0.07 -0.33
CA PHE A 46 -14.28 -0.47 0.67
C PHE A 46 -14.36 0.41 1.93
N PRO A 47 -15.53 0.53 2.60
CA PRO A 47 -15.73 1.49 3.68
C PRO A 47 -14.82 1.22 4.88
N SER A 48 -14.75 -0.04 5.34
CA SER A 48 -13.92 -0.40 6.50
C SER A 48 -12.43 -0.14 6.24
N PHE A 49 -11.94 -0.46 5.04
CA PHE A 49 -10.54 -0.21 4.69
C PHE A 49 -10.23 1.29 4.61
N TYR A 50 -11.19 2.11 4.17
CA TYR A 50 -11.04 3.56 4.20
C TYR A 50 -11.02 4.10 5.63
N GLU A 51 -11.91 3.62 6.50
CA GLU A 51 -11.99 4.03 7.91
C GLU A 51 -10.71 3.69 8.68
N ASP A 52 -10.19 2.47 8.51
CA ASP A 52 -9.02 2.00 9.23
C ASP A 52 -7.70 2.47 8.62
N PHE A 53 -7.65 2.65 7.29
CA PHE A 53 -6.42 2.90 6.53
C PHE A 53 -6.56 4.01 5.49
N GLU A 54 -7.21 5.13 5.82
CA GLU A 54 -7.47 6.25 4.89
C GLU A 54 -6.25 6.66 4.07
N THR A 55 -5.08 6.82 4.71
CA THR A 55 -3.86 7.27 4.03
C THR A 55 -3.43 6.26 2.96
N LEU A 56 -3.44 4.98 3.29
CA LEU A 56 -3.09 3.91 2.36
C LEU A 56 -4.12 3.81 1.23
N PHE A 57 -5.40 3.86 1.57
CA PHE A 57 -6.47 3.89 0.59
C PHE A 57 -6.26 5.02 -0.42
N ASN A 58 -6.05 6.25 0.06
CA ASN A 58 -5.78 7.42 -0.79
C ASN A 58 -4.55 7.21 -1.67
N MET A 59 -3.46 6.66 -1.13
CA MET A 59 -2.26 6.34 -1.92
C MET A 59 -2.54 5.34 -3.04
N ILE A 60 -3.32 4.29 -2.76
CA ILE A 60 -3.66 3.27 -3.77
C ILE A 60 -4.51 3.88 -4.89
N ILE A 61 -5.57 4.62 -4.56
CA ILE A 61 -6.51 5.15 -5.57
C ILE A 61 -5.91 6.30 -6.39
N GLU A 62 -4.90 6.99 -5.84
CA GLU A 62 -4.07 7.98 -6.53
C GLU A 62 -2.95 7.34 -7.35
N GLU A 63 -2.82 6.01 -7.32
CA GLU A 63 -1.79 5.25 -8.04
C GLU A 63 -0.38 5.68 -7.62
N LYS A 64 -0.21 6.10 -6.36
CA LYS A 64 1.10 6.38 -5.77
C LYS A 64 1.88 5.09 -5.61
N ASP A 65 3.21 5.21 -5.59
CA ASP A 65 4.09 4.07 -5.35
C ASP A 65 3.85 3.50 -3.95
N THR A 66 3.31 2.29 -3.90
CA THR A 66 3.03 1.54 -2.67
C THR A 66 4.06 0.43 -2.42
N LYS A 67 5.10 0.29 -3.25
CA LYS A 67 6.10 -0.78 -3.11
C LYS A 67 6.78 -0.79 -1.74
N PHE A 68 6.99 0.39 -1.15
CA PHE A 68 7.61 0.47 0.16
C PHE A 68 6.69 -0.04 1.28
N LEU A 69 5.37 0.10 1.12
CA LEU A 69 4.44 -0.52 2.06
C LEU A 69 4.56 -2.05 1.99
N ASP A 70 4.65 -2.62 0.79
CA ASP A 70 4.80 -4.07 0.62
C ASP A 70 6.05 -4.56 1.38
N HIS A 71 7.19 -3.87 1.24
CA HIS A 71 8.41 -4.18 1.99
C HIS A 71 8.26 -4.01 3.52
N MET A 72 7.50 -3.01 3.97
CA MET A 72 7.22 -2.85 5.40
C MET A 72 6.35 -3.99 5.95
N LEU A 73 5.32 -4.41 5.20
CA LEU A 73 4.46 -5.52 5.58
C LEU A 73 5.25 -6.83 5.62
N ASP A 74 6.11 -7.08 4.63
CA ASP A 74 7.02 -8.22 4.62
C ASP A 74 7.96 -8.21 5.83
N GLY A 75 8.45 -7.03 6.21
CA GLY A 75 9.28 -6.86 7.41
C GLY A 75 8.54 -7.17 8.72
N LEU A 76 7.25 -6.83 8.82
CA LEU A 76 6.43 -7.16 9.99
C LEU A 76 6.16 -8.66 10.08
N GLU A 77 5.90 -9.30 8.94
CA GLU A 77 5.73 -10.75 8.82
C GLU A 77 7.02 -11.50 9.19
N ASP A 78 8.18 -11.01 8.72
CA ASP A 78 9.50 -11.50 9.09
C ASP A 78 9.73 -11.47 10.62
N ILE A 79 9.29 -10.39 11.29
CA ILE A 79 9.40 -10.25 12.75
C ILE A 79 8.54 -11.28 13.48
N GLU A 80 7.28 -11.45 13.05
CA GLU A 80 6.41 -12.50 13.60
C GLU A 80 7.01 -13.90 13.41
N ASN A 81 7.67 -14.14 12.27
CA ASN A 81 8.36 -15.39 11.96
C ASN A 81 9.71 -15.57 12.66
N GLY A 82 10.11 -14.63 13.54
CA GLY A 82 11.28 -14.75 14.40
C GLY A 82 12.54 -14.02 13.93
N LYS A 83 12.47 -13.23 12.85
CA LYS A 83 13.56 -12.32 12.46
C LYS A 83 13.63 -11.17 13.47
N SER A 84 14.85 -10.72 13.79
CA SER A 84 15.00 -9.60 14.72
C SER A 84 14.53 -8.30 14.08
N ARG A 85 13.89 -7.45 14.89
CA ARG A 85 13.48 -6.11 14.48
C ARG A 85 14.65 -5.27 13.95
N GLU A 86 15.82 -5.35 14.59
CA GLU A 86 17.02 -4.64 14.15
C GLU A 86 17.45 -5.04 12.73
N THR A 87 17.39 -6.34 12.42
CA THR A 87 17.70 -6.83 11.06
C THR A 87 16.71 -6.29 10.04
N VAL A 88 15.41 -6.33 10.35
CA VAL A 88 14.37 -5.82 9.44
C VAL A 88 14.50 -4.31 9.22
N GLU A 89 14.71 -3.54 10.29
CA GLU A 89 14.91 -2.09 10.19
C GLU A 89 16.16 -1.74 9.36
N LYS A 90 17.24 -2.49 9.52
CA LYS A 90 18.45 -2.34 8.71
C LYS A 90 18.19 -2.63 7.23
N ASP A 91 17.50 -3.73 6.93
CA ASP A 91 17.17 -4.11 5.55
C ASP A 91 16.28 -3.04 4.88
N LEU A 92 15.28 -2.53 5.59
CA LEU A 92 14.41 -1.45 5.11
C LEU A 92 15.21 -0.14 4.90
N GLY A 93 16.10 0.20 5.83
CA GLY A 93 16.97 1.36 5.72
C GLY A 93 17.88 1.32 4.49
N GLU A 94 18.46 0.15 4.21
CA GLU A 94 19.33 -0.06 3.04
C GLU A 94 18.56 0.08 1.71
N GLN A 95 17.32 -0.43 1.66
CA GLN A 95 16.45 -0.27 0.50
C GLN A 95 16.09 1.20 0.25
N LEU A 96 15.76 1.96 1.31
CA LEU A 96 15.52 3.40 1.21
C LEU A 96 16.76 4.17 0.75
N ALA A 97 17.92 3.86 1.32
CA ALA A 97 19.19 4.47 0.94
C ALA A 97 19.52 4.20 -0.53
N SER A 98 19.36 2.95 -0.97
CA SER A 98 19.55 2.55 -2.36
C SER A 98 18.63 3.26 -3.34
N LYS A 99 17.38 3.50 -2.95
CA LYS A 99 16.39 4.17 -3.82
C LYS A 99 16.57 5.69 -3.88
N TYR A 100 16.89 6.33 -2.76
CA TYR A 100 16.80 7.80 -2.63
C TYR A 100 18.12 8.52 -2.37
N LEU A 101 19.10 7.86 -1.74
CA LEU A 101 20.36 8.48 -1.34
C LEU A 101 21.49 8.16 -2.32
N TYR A 102 21.77 6.87 -2.58
CA TYR A 102 22.91 6.46 -3.42
C TYR A 102 22.87 7.00 -4.85
N PRO A 103 21.71 7.08 -5.54
CA PRO A 103 21.64 7.66 -6.89
C PRO A 103 22.01 9.14 -6.94
N LYS A 104 21.98 9.84 -5.79
CA LYS A 104 22.32 11.26 -5.66
C LYS A 104 23.75 11.49 -5.19
N ILE A 105 24.34 10.52 -4.48
CA ILE A 105 25.71 10.62 -3.92
C ILE A 105 26.76 10.24 -4.97
N ASN A 106 26.44 9.32 -5.89
CA ASN A 106 27.36 8.88 -6.96
C ASN A 106 27.24 9.74 -8.25
N LYS A 107 26.83 11.01 -8.13
CA LYS A 107 26.82 12.00 -9.22
C LYS A 107 27.76 13.16 -8.88
#